data_AF-A0A8D8FLP8-F1
#
_entry.id   AF-A0A8D8FLP8-F1
#
_cell.length_a   1.000
_cell.length_b   1.000
_cell.length_c   1.000
_cell.angle_alpha   90.00
_cell.angle_beta   90.00
_cell.angle_gamma   90.00
#
_symmetry.space_group_name_H-M   'P 1'
#
loop_
_entity.id
_entity.type
_entity.pdbx_description
1 polymer ?
#
loop_
_entity_poly.entity_id
_entity_poly.type
_entity_poly.pdbx_seq_one_letter_code
_entity_poly.pdbx_strand_id
1 'polypeptide(L)'
;MHSLSPSVRDGLTDGKYMVLPSGELHIREVGPEDGYKSYQCRTKHRLTGETRLSATKGRLVITEPIGFKPPTFASALLSGSFKYPSNTTFALFCQAQAFPVPITRTCRQCCTENFRRPSSGNECNKCAGFRNTLSWSSLSNTG
;
A
#
# COMPACT_ATOMS: atom_id res chain seq x y z
N MET A 1 -8.36 17.65 -5.79
CA MET A 1 -7.00 17.47 -5.22
C MET A 1 -7.16 17.23 -3.73
N HIS A 2 -6.99 15.99 -3.27
CA HIS A 2 -7.11 15.62 -1.87
C HIS A 2 -5.75 15.85 -1.20
N SER A 3 -5.57 17.03 -0.61
CA SER A 3 -4.48 17.25 0.35
C SER A 3 -4.96 16.78 1.72
N LEU A 4 -4.68 15.53 2.06
CA LEU A 4 -4.82 15.04 3.42
C LEU A 4 -3.45 15.17 4.09
N SER A 5 -3.25 16.27 4.82
CA SER A 5 -2.17 16.39 5.79
C SER A 5 -2.42 15.33 6.88
N PRO A 6 -1.48 14.42 7.18
CA PRO A 6 -1.67 13.48 8.27
C PRO A 6 -1.40 14.21 9.58
N SER A 7 -2.44 14.71 10.24
CA SER A 7 -2.41 14.95 11.69
C SER A 7 -2.74 13.62 12.38
N VAL A 8 -1.85 12.64 12.24
CA VAL A 8 -1.90 11.43 13.06
C VAL A 8 -1.58 11.89 14.48
N ARG A 9 -2.58 11.86 15.35
CA ARG A 9 -2.34 11.90 16.79
C ARG A 9 -1.67 10.58 17.12
N ASP A 10 -0.34 10.60 17.24
CA ASP A 10 0.44 9.52 17.80
C ASP A 10 -0.02 9.30 19.24
N GLY A 11 -0.90 8.32 19.39
CA GLY A 11 -1.35 7.81 20.68
C GLY A 11 -1.14 6.31 20.70
N LEU A 12 0.04 5.90 21.19
CA LEU A 12 0.27 4.58 21.79
C LEU A 12 0.19 3.35 20.87
N THR A 13 0.81 3.33 19.69
CA THR A 13 0.85 2.11 18.87
C THR A 13 2.25 1.66 18.50
N ASP A 14 2.59 0.46 18.95
CA ASP A 14 3.75 -0.39 18.71
C ASP A 14 3.98 -0.75 17.23
N GLY A 15 3.92 0.23 16.30
CA GLY A 15 4.20 0.03 14.87
C GLY A 15 3.31 -0.96 14.10
N LYS A 16 2.33 -1.59 14.75
CA LYS A 16 1.42 -2.60 14.18
C LYS A 16 0.36 -1.99 13.25
N TYR A 17 -0.16 -0.81 13.63
CA TYR A 17 -1.24 -0.13 12.92
C TYR A 17 -0.70 1.10 12.18
N MET A 18 -0.99 1.20 10.88
CA MET A 18 -0.58 2.33 10.05
C MET A 18 -1.74 2.77 9.15
N VAL A 19 -2.07 4.06 9.17
CA VAL A 19 -3.04 4.64 8.23
C VAL A 19 -2.29 5.15 7.01
N LEU A 20 -2.70 4.69 5.83
CA LEU A 20 -2.09 5.06 4.56
C LEU A 20 -2.58 6.44 4.11
N PRO A 21 -1.81 7.17 3.28
CA PRO A 21 -2.24 8.46 2.73
C PRO A 21 -3.49 8.36 1.84
N SER A 22 -3.83 7.15 1.37
CA SER A 22 -5.11 6.87 0.67
C SER A 22 -6.33 6.84 1.62
N GLY A 23 -6.12 6.71 2.94
CA GLY A 23 -7.16 6.59 3.96
C GLY A 23 -7.43 5.15 4.43
N GLU A 24 -6.72 4.16 3.91
CA GLU A 24 -6.83 2.76 4.35
C GLU A 24 -6.04 2.48 5.63
N LEU A 25 -6.48 1.47 6.38
CA LEU A 25 -5.79 0.99 7.57
C LEU A 25 -5.00 -0.28 7.23
N HIS A 26 -3.68 -0.23 7.40
CA HIS A 26 -2.79 -1.36 7.30
C HIS A 26 -2.43 -1.89 8.68
N ILE A 27 -2.59 -3.22 8.85
CA ILE A 27 -2.34 -3.93 10.09
C ILE A 27 -1.27 -4.97 9.79
N ARG A 28 -0.14 -4.85 10.47
CA ARG A 28 0.98 -5.79 10.32
C ARG A 28 0.73 -7.01 11.18
N GLU A 29 1.19 -8.18 10.70
CA GLU A 29 1.19 -9.44 11.45
C GLU A 29 -0.15 -9.70 12.15
N VAL A 30 -1.19 -9.85 11.33
CA VAL A 30 -2.55 -10.07 11.83
C VAL A 30 -2.61 -11.43 12.54
N GLY A 31 -2.93 -11.39 13.84
CA GLY A 31 -3.15 -12.57 14.68
C GLY A 31 -4.61 -12.65 15.14
N PRO A 32 -5.03 -13.81 15.70
CA PRO A 32 -6.41 -14.03 16.14
C PRO A 32 -6.93 -12.96 17.12
N GLU A 33 -6.04 -12.28 17.84
CA GLU A 33 -6.38 -11.16 18.73
C GLU A 33 -7.01 -9.96 18.01
N ASP A 34 -6.58 -9.66 16.77
CA ASP A 34 -7.16 -8.58 15.97
C ASP A 34 -8.54 -8.95 15.44
N GLY A 35 -8.83 -10.25 15.38
CA GLY A 35 -10.13 -10.78 15.00
C GLY A 35 -11.23 -10.38 15.99
N TYR A 36 -10.92 -9.98 17.23
CA TYR A 36 -11.93 -9.51 18.19
C TYR A 36 -12.10 -7.98 18.17
N LYS A 37 -11.22 -7.25 17.48
CA LYS A 37 -11.28 -5.79 17.38
C LYS A 37 -12.26 -5.35 16.28
N SER A 38 -12.96 -4.25 16.54
CA SER A 38 -13.85 -3.60 15.57
C SER A 38 -13.25 -2.28 15.10
N TYR A 39 -13.17 -2.08 13.79
CA TYR A 39 -12.57 -0.91 13.16
C TYR A 39 -13.65 0.00 12.57
N GLN A 40 -13.50 1.31 12.73
CA GLN A 40 -14.43 2.30 12.21
C GLN A 40 -13.67 3.45 11.56
N CYS A 41 -14.09 3.88 10.37
CA CYS A 41 -13.48 5.03 9.72
C CYS A 41 -14.21 6.32 10.11
N ARG A 42 -13.45 7.41 10.22
CA ARG A 42 -13.97 8.76 10.43
C ARG A 42 -13.68 9.57 9.18
N THR A 43 -14.73 9.99 8.49
CA THR A 43 -14.63 10.87 7.33
C THR A 43 -14.91 12.31 7.74
N LYS A 44 -14.22 13.26 7.12
CA LYS A 44 -14.47 14.69 7.29
C LYS A 44 -14.81 15.28 5.94
N HIS A 45 -15.97 15.90 5.83
CA HIS A 45 -16.36 16.57 4.60
C HIS A 45 -15.57 17.87 4.46
N ARG A 46 -14.88 18.05 3.32
CA ARG A 46 -13.97 19.20 3.12
C ARG A 46 -14.70 20.53 3.10
N LEU A 47 -15.91 20.58 2.52
CA LEU A 47 -16.64 21.84 2.30
C LEU A 47 -17.43 22.27 3.54
N THR A 48 -18.07 21.33 4.23
CA THR A 48 -18.93 21.61 5.39
C THR A 48 -18.21 21.43 6.72
N GLY A 49 -17.06 20.75 6.73
CA GLY A 49 -16.33 20.41 7.95
C GLY A 49 -16.99 19.32 8.80
N GLU A 50 -18.16 18.81 8.40
CA GLU A 50 -18.89 17.78 9.14
C GLU A 50 -18.05 16.49 9.23
N THR A 51 -17.91 15.97 10.45
CA THR A 51 -17.27 14.69 10.70
C THR A 51 -18.32 13.62 10.87
N ARG A 52 -18.25 12.56 10.05
CA ARG A 52 -19.16 11.42 10.13
C ARG A 52 -18.36 10.15 10.37
N LEU A 53 -18.89 9.30 11.23
CA LEU A 53 -18.38 7.94 11.39
C LEU A 53 -19.06 7.02 10.38
N SER A 54 -18.37 5.97 9.93
CA SER A 54 -19.01 4.96 9.10
C SER A 54 -20.20 4.34 9.81
N ALA A 55 -21.29 4.14 9.07
CA ALA A 55 -22.51 3.52 9.59
C ALA A 55 -22.27 2.08 10.04
N THR A 56 -21.34 1.38 9.40
CA THR A 56 -20.92 0.02 9.74
C THR A 56 -19.50 0.02 10.31
N LYS A 57 -19.28 -0.84 11.31
CA LYS A 57 -17.95 -1.16 11.82
C LYS A 57 -17.43 -2.40 11.10
N GLY A 58 -16.20 -2.34 10.60
CA GLY A 58 -15.52 -3.47 9.97
C GLY A 58 -14.87 -4.37 11.03
N ARG A 59 -14.78 -5.67 10.74
CA ARG A 59 -14.09 -6.66 11.57
C ARG A 59 -13.25 -7.55 10.65
N LEU A 60 -12.11 -8.01 11.17
CA LEU A 60 -11.28 -8.97 10.46
C LEU A 60 -11.79 -10.38 10.76
N VAL A 61 -12.04 -11.15 9.71
CA VAL A 61 -12.29 -12.59 9.82
C VAL A 61 -10.97 -13.30 9.57
N ILE A 62 -10.45 -13.94 10.61
CA ILE A 62 -9.15 -14.61 10.58
C ILE A 62 -9.40 -16.09 10.47
N THR A 63 -8.87 -16.69 9.40
CA THR A 63 -8.97 -18.12 9.13
C THR A 63 -7.63 -18.78 9.33
N GLU A 64 -7.63 -19.91 10.04
CA GLU A 64 -6.44 -20.75 10.15
C GLU A 64 -6.28 -21.57 8.85
N PRO A 65 -5.15 -21.45 8.14
CA PRO A 65 -4.94 -22.18 6.91
C PRO A 65 -4.64 -23.65 7.20
N ILE A 66 -5.48 -24.53 6.67
CA ILE A 66 -5.22 -25.97 6.62
C ILE A 66 -4.24 -26.28 5.48
N GLY A 67 -2.95 -26.32 5.82
CA GLY A 67 -1.86 -26.63 4.90
C GLY A 67 -1.41 -25.47 4.02
N PHE A 68 -0.54 -25.75 3.05
CA PHE A 68 0.05 -24.75 2.17
C PHE A 68 -1.00 -24.09 1.26
N LYS A 69 -0.97 -22.75 1.19
CA LYS A 69 -1.82 -21.95 0.31
C LYS A 69 -0.93 -21.03 -0.55
N PRO A 70 -0.93 -21.17 -1.89
CA PRO A 70 -0.17 -20.30 -2.77
C PRO A 70 -0.68 -18.85 -2.68
N PRO A 71 0.15 -17.85 -3.06
CA PRO A 71 -0.26 -16.45 -3.04
C PRO A 71 -1.43 -16.20 -4.00
N THR A 72 -2.55 -15.77 -3.45
CA THR A 72 -3.74 -15.35 -4.18
C THR A 72 -4.00 -13.87 -3.98
N PHE A 73 -4.50 -13.20 -5.02
CA PHE A 73 -4.88 -11.81 -4.96
C PHE A 73 -6.39 -11.67 -4.73
N ALA A 74 -6.79 -10.69 -3.94
CA ALA A 74 -8.20 -10.38 -3.71
C ALA A 74 -8.92 -9.86 -4.98
N SER A 75 -8.15 -9.30 -5.92
CA SER A 75 -8.64 -8.74 -7.18
C SER A 75 -8.03 -9.49 -8.37
N ALA A 76 -8.83 -9.69 -9.42
CA ALA A 76 -8.36 -10.20 -10.72
C ALA A 76 -7.60 -9.13 -11.54
N LEU A 77 -7.43 -7.92 -10.99
CA LEU A 77 -6.74 -6.82 -11.65
C LEU A 77 -5.24 -7.10 -11.74
N LEU A 78 -4.76 -7.39 -12.96
CA LEU A 78 -3.34 -7.65 -13.22
C LEU A 78 -2.49 -6.37 -13.35
N SER A 79 -3.12 -5.24 -13.68
CA SER A 79 -2.43 -3.95 -13.83
C SER A 79 -3.37 -2.80 -13.50
N GLY A 80 -2.84 -1.80 -12.79
CA GLY A 80 -3.54 -0.56 -12.45
C GLY A 80 -2.63 0.62 -12.75
N SER A 81 -3.22 1.72 -13.22
CA SER A 81 -2.50 2.98 -13.43
C SER A 81 -2.99 4.02 -12.42
N PHE A 82 -2.05 4.73 -11.80
CA PHE A 82 -2.33 5.75 -10.81
C PHE A 82 -1.72 7.08 -11.25
N LYS A 83 -2.45 8.18 -11.10
CA LYS A 83 -1.99 9.54 -11.42
C LYS A 83 -2.02 10.37 -10.14
N TYR A 84 -0.86 10.88 -9.76
CA TYR A 84 -0.69 11.71 -8.58
C TYR A 84 0.01 13.02 -8.93
N PRO A 85 -0.31 14.14 -8.24
CA PRO A 85 0.44 15.38 -8.38
C PRO A 85 1.89 15.20 -7.96
N SER A 86 2.78 16.03 -8.53
CA SER A 86 4.17 16.10 -8.09
C SER A 86 4.25 16.44 -6.59
N ASN A 87 5.28 15.91 -5.92
CA ASN A 87 5.52 16.06 -4.48
C ASN A 87 4.41 15.50 -3.56
N THR A 88 3.60 14.56 -4.03
CA THR A 88 2.67 13.81 -3.17
C THR A 88 3.23 12.45 -2.79
N THR A 89 3.00 12.03 -1.54
CA THR A 89 3.30 10.67 -1.10
C THR A 89 2.10 9.79 -1.42
N PHE A 90 2.33 8.65 -2.05
CA PHE A 90 1.31 7.65 -2.34
C PHE A 90 1.78 6.27 -1.90
N ALA A 91 0.83 5.38 -1.66
CA ALA A 91 1.09 4.01 -1.29
C ALA A 91 0.62 3.08 -2.41
N LEU A 92 1.44 2.08 -2.74
CA LEU A 92 1.09 1.02 -3.68
C LEU A 92 0.73 -0.24 -2.90
N PHE A 93 -0.40 -0.85 -3.28
CA PHE A 93 -0.93 -2.03 -2.60
C PHE A 93 -0.53 -3.31 -3.32
N CYS A 94 -0.11 -4.30 -2.55
CA CYS A 94 0.02 -5.68 -3.00
C CYS A 94 -0.85 -6.55 -2.09
N GLN A 95 -2.13 -6.71 -2.46
CA GLN A 95 -3.12 -7.44 -1.67
C GLN A 95 -3.03 -8.94 -1.98
N ALA A 96 -1.93 -9.56 -1.56
CA ALA A 96 -1.71 -11.00 -1.70
C ALA A 96 -1.89 -11.70 -0.35
N GLN A 97 -2.54 -12.87 -0.35
CA GLN A 97 -2.69 -13.75 0.79
C GLN A 97 -2.06 -15.11 0.47
N ALA A 98 -1.21 -15.61 1.36
CA ALA A 98 -0.55 -16.90 1.21
C ALA A 98 -0.28 -17.52 2.58
N PHE A 99 -0.12 -18.84 2.62
CA PHE A 99 0.40 -19.55 3.78
C PHE A 99 1.48 -20.54 3.34
N PRO A 100 2.73 -20.42 3.81
CA PRO A 100 3.24 -19.50 4.84
C PRO A 100 3.29 -18.03 4.40
N VAL A 101 3.58 -17.11 5.34
CA VAL A 101 3.62 -15.66 5.09
C VAL A 101 4.55 -15.35 3.91
N PRO A 102 4.06 -14.67 2.85
CA PRO A 102 4.84 -14.47 1.63
C PRO A 102 5.89 -13.36 1.80
N ILE A 103 6.97 -13.46 1.03
CA ILE A 103 7.96 -12.38 0.89
C ILE A 103 7.55 -11.52 -0.31
N THR A 104 7.21 -10.26 -0.05
CA THR A 104 6.86 -9.30 -1.10
C THR A 104 8.12 -8.59 -1.61
N ARG A 105 8.21 -8.39 -2.93
CA ARG A 105 9.31 -7.66 -3.58
C ARG A 105 8.73 -6.65 -4.56
N THR A 106 9.22 -5.42 -4.50
CA THR A 106 8.84 -4.36 -5.44
C THR A 106 9.91 -4.22 -6.50
N CYS A 107 9.50 -4.26 -7.77
CA CYS A 107 10.35 -3.94 -8.90
C CYS A 107 9.91 -2.61 -9.50
N ARG A 108 10.88 -1.70 -9.73
CA ARG A 108 10.66 -0.50 -10.52
C ARG A 108 11.20 -0.75 -11.91
N GLN A 109 10.32 -0.79 -12.90
CA GLN A 109 10.75 -0.80 -14.29
C GLN A 109 11.03 0.63 -14.73
N CYS A 110 12.30 0.96 -14.96
CA CYS A 110 12.68 2.23 -15.57
C CYS A 110 12.60 2.11 -17.09
N CYS A 111 11.51 2.59 -17.68
CA CYS A 111 11.49 2.92 -19.10
C CYS A 111 11.99 4.36 -19.23
N THR A 112 13.30 4.57 -19.32
CA THR A 112 13.85 5.91 -19.61
C THR A 112 13.59 6.27 -21.07
N GLU A 113 12.97 7.42 -21.29
CA GLU A 113 12.54 7.95 -22.60
C GLU A 113 13.67 8.26 -23.60
N ASN A 114 14.94 8.07 -23.23
CA ASN A 114 16.09 8.36 -24.09
C ASN A 114 16.87 7.14 -24.58
N PHE A 115 16.27 5.94 -24.57
CA PHE A 115 16.81 4.82 -25.32
C PHE A 115 15.78 4.34 -26.34
N ARG A 116 16.15 4.49 -27.61
CA ARG A 116 15.48 3.97 -28.81
C ARG A 116 14.82 2.62 -28.49
N ARG A 117 13.52 2.48 -28.81
CA ARG A 117 12.78 1.20 -28.68
C ARG A 117 13.69 0.06 -29.18
N PRO A 118 14.05 -0.93 -28.34
CA PRO A 118 14.80 -2.08 -28.83
C PRO A 118 13.95 -2.80 -29.86
N SER A 119 14.50 -2.99 -31.06
CA SER A 119 13.85 -3.67 -32.19
C SER A 119 13.70 -5.18 -31.98
N SER A 120 14.34 -5.75 -30.98
CA SER A 120 14.09 -7.09 -30.46
C SER A 120 14.81 -7.22 -29.11
N GLY A 121 14.18 -7.85 -28.12
CA GLY A 121 14.83 -8.18 -26.86
C GLY A 121 14.11 -7.64 -25.63
N ASN A 122 13.53 -8.59 -24.89
CA ASN A 122 12.97 -8.60 -23.54
C ASN A 122 13.97 -8.21 -22.43
N GLU A 123 14.78 -7.17 -22.66
CA GLU A 123 15.80 -6.67 -21.74
C GLU A 123 15.28 -5.53 -20.83
N CYS A 124 13.98 -5.32 -20.80
CA CYS A 124 13.29 -4.44 -19.86
C CYS A 124 12.76 -5.24 -18.64
N ASN A 125 13.46 -6.32 -18.25
CA ASN A 125 13.07 -7.23 -17.16
C ASN A 125 14.12 -7.30 -16.04
N LYS A 126 15.14 -6.43 -16.05
CA LYS A 126 16.13 -6.39 -14.96
C LYS A 126 15.52 -5.69 -13.74
N CYS A 127 14.97 -6.50 -12.84
CA CYS A 127 14.58 -6.07 -11.51
C CYS A 127 15.80 -5.55 -10.75
N ALA A 128 16.01 -4.24 -10.70
CA ALA A 128 16.93 -3.65 -9.74
C ALA A 128 16.36 -3.92 -8.34
N GLY A 129 16.96 -4.88 -7.63
CA GLY A 129 16.49 -5.33 -6.33
C GLY A 129 16.56 -4.20 -5.30
N PHE A 130 15.41 -3.68 -4.88
CA PHE A 130 15.33 -2.86 -3.68
C PHE A 130 15.40 -3.79 -2.46
N ARG A 131 16.48 -3.70 -1.68
CA ARG A 131 16.46 -4.15 -0.27
C ARG A 131 15.50 -3.23 0.49
N ASN A 132 14.82 -3.79 1.49
CA ASN A 132 13.74 -3.18 2.31
C ASN A 132 14.14 -1.97 3.18
N THR A 133 15.05 -1.12 2.72
CA THR A 133 15.36 0.17 3.33
C THR A 133 15.14 1.24 2.28
N LEU A 134 13.96 1.86 2.32
CA LEU A 134 13.70 3.10 1.61
C LEU A 134 14.52 4.23 2.28
N SER A 135 15.82 4.28 1.99
CA SER A 135 16.52 5.56 1.94
C SER A 135 16.37 6.06 0.51
N TRP A 136 15.30 6.81 0.26
CA TRP A 136 15.24 7.65 -0.92
C TRP A 136 15.96 8.95 -0.57
N SER A 137 17.28 8.93 -0.67
CA SER A 137 18.04 10.14 -0.89
C SER A 137 17.51 10.79 -2.16
N SER A 138 16.84 11.93 -1.97
CA SER A 138 16.53 12.99 -2.91
C SER A 138 16.90 12.71 -4.37
N LEU A 139 15.93 12.29 -5.18
CA LEU A 139 15.93 12.67 -6.60
C LEU A 139 15.51 14.15 -6.66
N SER A 140 16.44 15.03 -6.26
CA SER A 140 16.43 16.41 -6.68
C SER A 140 16.77 16.42 -8.17
N ASN A 141 15.78 16.70 -9.01
CA ASN A 141 16.05 17.10 -10.39
C ASN A 141 16.79 18.44 -10.34
N THR A 142 18.10 18.39 -10.57
CA THR A 142 18.89 19.57 -10.94
C THR A 142 19.15 19.50 -12.43
N GLY A 143 18.76 20.57 -13.13
CA GLY A 143 19.20 20.89 -14.50
C GLY A 143 18.22 20.49 -15.58
#